data_AF-A0A918XDM7-F1
#
_entry.id   AF-A0A918XDM7-F1
#
_cell.length_a   1.000
_cell.length_b   1.000
_cell.length_c   1.000
_cell.angle_alpha   90.00
_cell.angle_beta   90.00
_cell.angle_gamma   90.00
#
_symmetry.space_group_name_H-M   'P 1'
#
loop_
_entity.id
_entity.type
_entity.pdbx_description
1 polymer ?
#
loop_
_entity_poly.entity_id
_entity_poly.type
_entity_poly.pdbx_seq_one_letter_code
_entity_poly.pdbx_strand_id
1 'polypeptide(L)'
;MSDPDLSPGSGRCAEPAYDPDLPPRVHEELQFRHDELLRADDEPRWTRELGARQRYVEAVAGIILSIVPALSAFGMLTHFFVPLVIVGGTVLVVAGFSYHAFAGLLALAAVVLSGVLGTWMGFQAIVLTLTTGVWLLCVFFSLRYAWRNADERIPHVHKNRYVVASDLYPAENALLVRMQDVVDVTEAAQEVLGDLFDGDTALRSLREQEWALATLFLRQSRLAADLERREREAVSEVVLRSLEPQRTSLERVRGNAEERVSRIESYGRFVADAMVKQREWEQVRENMDHDDATGSCCSMPRPHRNRARPAPGISNCGRCGRAGTRVCSRRFARCAG
;
A
#
# COMPACT_ATOMS: atom_id res chain seq x y z
N MET A 1 -10.26 -30.36 30.90
CA MET A 1 -10.88 -29.06 30.57
C MET A 1 -9.75 -28.07 30.67
N SER A 2 -9.11 -27.84 29.54
CA SER A 2 -7.82 -27.15 29.45
C SER A 2 -8.09 -25.66 29.31
N ASP A 3 -7.49 -24.87 30.20
CA ASP A 3 -7.39 -23.41 30.07
C ASP A 3 -6.84 -23.06 28.68
N PRO A 4 -7.46 -22.12 27.94
CA PRO A 4 -6.77 -21.48 26.84
C PRO A 4 -5.65 -20.62 27.44
N ASP A 5 -4.44 -21.12 27.26
CA ASP A 5 -3.16 -20.53 27.60
C ASP A 5 -3.03 -19.13 26.98
N LEU A 6 -3.47 -18.09 27.71
CA LEU A 6 -3.04 -16.71 27.52
C LEU A 6 -1.60 -16.62 28.03
N SER A 7 -0.68 -17.19 27.25
CA SER A 7 0.75 -17.16 27.51
C SER A 7 1.22 -15.70 27.64
N PRO A 8 1.80 -15.28 28.77
CA PRO A 8 2.33 -13.94 28.91
C PRO A 8 3.57 -13.80 28.02
N GLY A 9 3.43 -13.00 26.95
CA GLY A 9 4.55 -12.42 26.22
C GLY A 9 5.29 -13.36 25.28
N SER A 10 4.64 -13.83 24.20
CA SER A 10 5.40 -13.94 22.95
C SER A 10 5.96 -12.56 22.63
N GLY A 11 7.26 -12.43 22.37
CA GLY A 11 7.94 -11.18 22.00
C GLY A 11 7.48 -10.62 20.64
N ARG A 12 6.17 -10.51 20.44
CA ARG A 12 5.52 -9.88 19.30
C ARG A 12 5.67 -8.37 19.49
N CYS A 13 6.36 -7.74 18.56
CA CYS A 13 6.38 -6.29 18.46
C CYS A 13 5.01 -5.83 17.96
N ALA A 14 4.52 -4.69 18.45
CA ALA A 14 3.34 -4.05 17.87
C ALA A 14 3.49 -3.88 16.36
N GLU A 15 2.39 -4.07 15.64
CA GLU A 15 2.33 -3.71 14.22
C GLU A 15 2.27 -2.18 14.08
N PRO A 16 2.70 -1.61 12.94
CA PRO A 16 2.58 -0.18 12.72
C PRO A 16 1.11 0.27 12.79
N ALA A 17 0.82 1.28 13.59
CA ALA A 17 -0.52 1.86 13.65
C ALA A 17 -0.65 2.98 12.60
N TYR A 18 -1.74 2.98 11.83
CA TYR A 18 -1.99 3.91 10.74
C TYR A 18 -3.14 4.88 11.06
N ASP A 19 -3.07 6.09 10.51
CA ASP A 19 -4.14 7.08 10.59
C ASP A 19 -5.39 6.60 9.80
N PRO A 20 -6.58 6.47 10.43
CA PRO A 20 -7.78 5.99 9.75
C PRO A 20 -8.27 6.93 8.65
N ASP A 21 -7.85 8.20 8.66
CA ASP A 21 -8.19 9.17 7.61
C ASP A 21 -7.29 9.05 6.35
N LEU A 22 -6.40 8.06 6.30
CA LEU A 22 -5.56 7.81 5.13
C LEU A 22 -6.40 7.32 3.94
N PRO A 23 -6.13 7.80 2.70
CA PRO A 23 -6.73 7.22 1.52
C PRO A 23 -6.40 5.71 1.41
N PRO A 24 -7.37 4.84 1.03
CA PRO A 24 -7.16 3.39 1.04
C PRO A 24 -5.94 2.93 0.25
N ARG A 25 -5.68 3.54 -0.92
CA ARG A 25 -4.51 3.24 -1.75
C ARG A 25 -3.18 3.53 -1.05
N VAL A 26 -3.13 4.56 -0.21
CA VAL A 26 -1.93 4.93 0.54
C VAL A 26 -1.75 3.97 1.72
N HIS A 27 -2.84 3.60 2.38
CA HIS A 27 -2.82 2.62 3.46
C HIS A 27 -2.28 1.27 2.98
N GLU A 28 -2.80 0.73 1.88
CA GLU A 28 -2.33 -0.53 1.27
C GLU A 28 -0.83 -0.47 0.91
N GLU A 29 -0.37 0.63 0.32
CA GLU A 29 1.04 0.79 -0.05
C GLU A 29 1.95 0.89 1.18
N LEU A 30 1.53 1.60 2.23
CA LEU A 30 2.28 1.69 3.49
C LEU A 30 2.31 0.36 4.25
N GLN A 31 1.25 -0.44 4.15
CA GLN A 31 1.19 -1.79 4.71
C GLN A 31 2.11 -2.75 3.93
N PHE A 32 2.09 -2.67 2.59
CA PHE A 32 2.99 -3.45 1.74
C PHE A 32 4.46 -3.14 2.03
N ARG A 33 4.81 -1.87 2.25
CA ARG A 33 6.17 -1.40 2.55
C ARG A 33 6.43 -1.19 4.04
N HIS A 34 5.84 -2.00 4.91
CA HIS A 34 6.01 -1.87 6.37
C HIS A 34 7.50 -1.89 6.82
N ASP A 35 8.36 -2.64 6.13
CA ASP A 35 9.81 -2.70 6.40
C ASP A 35 10.58 -1.42 6.04
N GLU A 36 10.02 -0.56 5.18
CA GLU A 36 10.64 0.71 4.74
C GLU A 36 10.09 1.93 5.49
N LEU A 37 9.25 1.72 6.51
CA LEU A 37 8.66 2.81 7.29
C LEU A 37 9.74 3.55 8.08
N LEU A 38 9.69 4.88 8.02
CA LEU A 38 10.71 5.73 8.64
C LEU A 38 10.40 5.93 10.11
N ARG A 39 11.44 5.89 10.95
CA ARG A 39 11.29 6.25 12.35
C ARG A 39 10.94 7.72 12.51
N ALA A 40 10.21 8.02 13.56
CA ALA A 40 9.75 9.37 13.86
C ALA A 40 10.92 10.36 13.96
N ASP A 41 12.09 9.92 14.44
CA ASP A 41 13.29 10.75 14.62
C ASP A 41 14.27 10.69 13.44
N ASP A 42 14.10 9.75 12.50
CA ASP A 42 14.89 9.74 11.27
C ASP A 42 14.53 10.98 10.45
N GLU A 43 15.45 11.90 10.21
CA GLU A 43 15.16 12.95 9.23
C GLU A 43 14.70 12.28 7.95
N PRO A 44 13.60 12.76 7.32
CA PRO A 44 13.26 12.29 6.00
C PRO A 44 14.49 12.58 5.14
N ARG A 45 15.28 11.53 4.89
CA ARG A 45 16.30 11.50 3.85
C ARG A 45 15.50 11.58 2.56
N TRP A 46 15.02 12.78 2.25
CA TRP A 46 15.17 13.26 0.89
C TRP A 46 16.56 12.83 0.51
N THR A 47 16.65 12.08 -0.56
CA THR A 47 17.89 11.69 -1.20
C THR A 47 18.65 12.95 -1.61
N ARG A 48 19.14 13.71 -0.63
CA ARG A 48 19.93 14.92 -0.76
C ARG A 48 21.31 14.54 -1.28
N GLU A 49 21.66 13.26 -1.13
CA GLU A 49 22.84 12.61 -1.71
C GLU A 49 22.59 11.93 -3.06
N LEU A 50 21.39 11.98 -3.64
CA LEU A 50 21.22 11.88 -5.10
C LEU A 50 21.65 13.21 -5.75
N GLY A 51 22.95 13.45 -5.53
CA GLY A 51 23.93 14.36 -6.10
C GLY A 51 23.46 15.68 -6.68
N ALA A 52 24.08 16.78 -6.24
CA ALA A 52 24.22 18.00 -7.04
C ALA A 52 24.64 17.70 -8.51
N ARG A 53 25.37 16.59 -8.75
CA ARG A 53 25.70 16.05 -10.07
C ARG A 53 24.48 15.68 -10.91
N GLN A 54 23.42 15.13 -10.31
CA GLN A 54 22.21 14.73 -11.01
C GLN A 54 21.30 15.92 -11.32
N ARG A 55 21.17 16.89 -10.40
CA ARG A 55 20.56 18.21 -10.71
C ARG A 55 21.35 18.97 -11.77
N TYR A 56 22.67 18.84 -11.79
CA TYR A 56 23.51 19.39 -12.85
C TYR A 56 23.28 18.67 -14.19
N VAL A 57 23.12 17.35 -14.19
CA VAL A 57 22.74 16.58 -15.38
C VAL A 57 21.34 16.93 -15.85
N GLU A 58 20.36 17.13 -14.96
CA GLU A 58 18.99 17.56 -15.30
C GLU A 58 18.95 18.99 -15.81
N ALA A 59 19.73 19.91 -15.23
CA ALA A 59 19.85 21.29 -15.69
C ALA A 59 20.55 21.35 -17.05
N VAL A 60 21.65 20.62 -17.23
CA VAL A 60 22.37 20.53 -18.51
C VAL A 60 21.52 19.84 -19.56
N ALA A 61 20.81 18.76 -19.21
CA ALA A 61 19.85 18.10 -20.09
C ALA A 61 18.73 19.06 -20.48
N GLY A 62 18.15 19.82 -19.54
CA GLY A 62 17.12 20.83 -19.79
C GLY A 62 17.60 22.00 -20.66
N ILE A 63 18.86 22.41 -20.53
CA ILE A 63 19.48 23.45 -21.36
C ILE A 63 19.72 22.91 -22.79
N ILE A 64 20.25 21.69 -22.93
CA ILE A 64 20.41 21.03 -24.23
C ILE A 64 19.03 20.78 -24.88
N LEU A 65 18.01 20.45 -24.08
CA LEU A 65 16.61 20.19 -24.46
C LEU A 65 15.88 21.44 -24.99
N SER A 66 16.26 22.66 -24.56
CA SER A 66 15.62 23.89 -25.04
C SER A 66 16.33 24.50 -26.25
N ILE A 67 17.66 24.38 -26.31
CA ILE A 67 18.48 24.96 -27.38
C ILE A 67 18.25 24.23 -28.71
N VAL A 68 18.11 22.90 -28.69
CA VAL A 68 18.02 22.09 -29.92
C VAL A 68 16.68 22.28 -30.69
N PRO A 69 15.50 22.26 -30.05
CA PRO A 69 14.24 22.56 -30.74
C PRO A 69 14.13 24.04 -31.12
N ALA A 70 14.66 24.97 -30.32
CA ALA A 70 14.67 26.39 -30.65
C ALA A 70 15.51 26.66 -31.91
N LEU A 71 16.69 26.04 -32.02
CA LEU A 71 17.52 26.12 -33.22
C LEU A 71 16.88 25.42 -34.44
N SER A 72 16.17 24.31 -34.23
CA SER A 72 15.50 23.57 -35.31
C SER A 72 14.23 24.28 -35.81
N ALA A 73 13.43 24.86 -34.92
CA ALA A 73 12.25 25.66 -35.26
C ALA A 73 12.65 26.99 -35.90
N PHE A 74 13.74 27.61 -35.43
CA PHE A 74 14.34 28.76 -36.09
C PHE A 74 14.74 28.41 -37.53
N GLY A 75 15.43 27.28 -37.77
CA GLY A 75 15.77 26.81 -39.11
C GLY A 75 14.56 26.52 -40.01
N MET A 76 13.48 25.95 -39.45
CA MET A 76 12.26 25.60 -40.17
C MET A 76 11.42 26.83 -40.57
N LEU A 77 11.29 27.82 -39.67
CA LEU A 77 10.59 29.07 -39.95
C LEU A 77 11.26 29.84 -41.10
N THR A 78 12.60 29.84 -41.12
CA THR A 78 13.37 30.48 -42.19
C THR A 78 13.17 29.80 -43.55
N HIS A 79 12.87 28.50 -43.61
CA HIS A 79 12.81 27.75 -44.87
C HIS A 79 11.40 27.50 -45.43
N PHE A 80 10.33 27.62 -44.63
CA PHE A 80 8.95 27.53 -45.16
C PHE A 80 8.44 28.85 -45.75
N PHE A 81 8.86 29.99 -45.18
CA PHE A 81 8.46 31.29 -45.71
C PHE A 81 9.15 31.62 -47.04
N VAL A 82 10.38 31.13 -47.25
CA VAL A 82 11.17 31.33 -48.48
C VAL A 82 10.47 30.83 -49.75
N PRO A 83 9.95 29.59 -49.87
CA PRO A 83 9.25 29.12 -51.06
C PRO A 83 7.91 29.83 -51.30
N LEU A 84 7.20 30.25 -50.24
CA LEU A 84 5.96 31.02 -50.40
C LEU A 84 6.24 32.43 -50.93
N VAL A 85 7.36 33.03 -50.50
CA VAL A 85 7.90 34.29 -51.06
C VAL A 85 8.40 34.09 -52.50
N ILE A 86 8.97 32.93 -52.85
CA ILE A 86 9.39 32.59 -54.22
C ILE A 86 8.18 32.44 -55.14
N VAL A 87 7.13 31.71 -54.73
CA VAL A 87 5.90 31.54 -55.54
C VAL A 87 5.16 32.87 -55.67
N GLY A 88 4.96 33.60 -54.57
CA GLY A 88 4.40 34.95 -54.60
C GLY A 88 5.24 35.90 -55.48
N GLY A 89 6.57 35.80 -55.38
CA GLY A 89 7.53 36.49 -56.23
C GLY A 89 7.38 36.13 -57.70
N THR A 90 7.27 34.86 -58.07
CA THR A 90 7.08 34.43 -59.47
C THR A 90 5.79 34.98 -60.09
N VAL A 91 4.69 35.00 -59.33
CA VAL A 91 3.43 35.58 -59.79
C VAL A 91 3.57 37.09 -60.00
N LEU A 92 4.27 37.77 -59.09
CA LEU A 92 4.61 39.19 -59.20
C LEU A 92 5.57 39.50 -60.37
N VAL A 93 6.50 38.60 -60.70
CA VAL A 93 7.38 38.70 -61.88
C VAL A 93 6.56 38.65 -63.17
N VAL A 94 5.66 37.67 -63.29
CA VAL A 94 4.84 37.48 -64.48
C VAL A 94 3.86 38.65 -64.65
N ALA A 95 3.23 39.09 -63.56
CA ALA A 95 2.38 40.27 -63.54
C ALA A 95 3.18 41.56 -63.85
N GLY A 96 4.39 41.68 -63.31
CA GLY A 96 5.29 42.83 -63.51
C GLY A 96 5.82 42.93 -64.93
N PHE A 97 6.22 41.82 -65.56
CA PHE A 97 6.61 41.77 -66.98
C PHE A 97 5.46 42.14 -67.92
N SER A 98 4.22 41.84 -67.53
CA SER A 98 3.02 42.18 -68.30
C SER A 98 2.73 43.69 -68.29
N TYR A 99 3.27 44.43 -67.32
CA TYR A 99 3.07 45.88 -67.18
C TYR A 99 4.32 46.73 -67.53
N HIS A 100 5.54 46.35 -67.14
CA HIS A 100 6.80 47.01 -67.52
C HIS A 100 8.04 46.09 -67.37
N ALA A 101 8.87 45.98 -68.43
CA ALA A 101 9.92 44.97 -68.55
C ALA A 101 11.07 45.03 -67.51
N PHE A 102 11.38 46.21 -66.96
CA PHE A 102 12.50 46.35 -66.01
C PHE A 102 12.16 45.82 -64.60
N ALA A 103 10.89 45.92 -64.17
CA ALA A 103 10.42 45.40 -62.89
C ALA A 103 10.33 43.86 -62.87
N GLY A 104 10.01 43.26 -64.03
CA GLY A 104 10.00 41.81 -64.21
C GLY A 104 11.38 41.16 -64.09
N LEU A 105 12.43 41.79 -64.64
CA LEU A 105 13.81 41.28 -64.59
C LEU A 105 14.39 41.26 -63.16
N LEU A 106 14.12 42.28 -62.35
CA LEU A 106 14.59 42.34 -60.96
C LEU A 106 13.90 41.32 -60.06
N ALA A 107 12.59 41.10 -60.25
CA ALA A 107 11.86 40.10 -59.49
C ALA A 107 12.24 38.66 -59.93
N LEU A 108 12.60 38.44 -61.20
CA LEU A 108 13.07 37.14 -61.70
C LEU A 108 14.43 36.78 -61.08
N ALA A 109 15.35 37.75 -60.97
CA ALA A 109 16.65 37.56 -60.34
C ALA A 109 16.52 37.20 -58.84
N ALA A 110 15.59 37.82 -58.10
CA ALA A 110 15.36 37.52 -56.68
C ALA A 110 14.73 36.14 -56.43
N VAL A 111 13.83 35.72 -57.31
CA VAL A 111 13.16 34.41 -57.26
C VAL A 111 14.14 33.26 -57.56
N VAL A 112 15.00 33.43 -58.57
CA VAL A 112 15.98 32.42 -58.96
C VAL A 112 17.08 32.26 -57.89
N LEU A 113 17.55 33.37 -57.31
CA LEU A 113 18.54 33.33 -56.22
C LEU A 113 17.99 32.61 -54.98
N SER A 114 16.70 32.77 -54.68
CA SER A 114 16.03 32.19 -53.52
C SER A 114 15.66 30.69 -53.75
N GLY A 115 15.34 30.29 -54.99
CA GLY A 115 15.09 28.89 -55.36
C GLY A 115 16.31 27.97 -55.31
N VAL A 116 17.52 28.51 -55.57
CA VAL A 116 18.79 27.77 -55.47
C VAL A 116 19.19 27.51 -54.00
N LEU A 117 18.82 28.41 -53.08
CA LEU A 117 19.08 28.23 -51.64
C LEU A 117 18.14 27.21 -50.98
N GLY A 118 16.90 27.04 -51.49
CA GLY A 118 15.89 26.14 -50.92
C GLY A 118 16.00 24.65 -51.31
N THR A 119 16.63 24.32 -52.44
CA THR A 119 16.81 22.92 -52.89
C THR A 119 17.92 22.17 -52.14
N TRP A 120 18.65 22.86 -51.25
CA TRP A 120 19.75 22.35 -50.44
C TRP A 120 19.30 21.81 -49.06
N MET A 121 18.00 21.58 -48.83
CA MET A 121 17.43 20.87 -47.68
C MET A 121 17.21 19.37 -48.01
N GLY A 122 18.20 18.54 -48.34
CA GLY A 122 19.42 18.34 -47.58
C GLY A 122 19.15 17.76 -46.18
N PHE A 123 20.20 17.26 -45.54
CA PHE A 123 20.43 17.07 -44.10
C PHE A 123 19.36 17.52 -43.05
N GLN A 124 18.61 18.59 -43.28
CA GLN A 124 17.58 19.17 -42.40
C GLN A 124 16.43 18.22 -42.02
N ALA A 125 15.95 17.36 -42.93
CA ALA A 125 14.90 16.38 -42.59
C ALA A 125 15.41 15.28 -41.63
N ILE A 126 16.68 14.89 -41.78
CA ILE A 126 17.36 13.94 -40.89
C ILE A 126 17.57 14.61 -39.52
N VAL A 127 17.96 15.89 -39.49
CA VAL A 127 18.12 16.65 -38.24
C VAL A 127 16.79 16.75 -37.50
N LEU A 128 15.69 17.13 -38.16
CA LEU A 128 14.37 17.27 -37.53
C LEU A 128 13.83 15.95 -36.96
N THR A 129 14.02 14.85 -37.67
CA THR A 129 13.55 13.53 -37.20
C THR A 129 14.38 13.01 -36.03
N LEU A 130 15.70 13.19 -36.06
CA LEU A 130 16.58 12.83 -34.94
C LEU A 130 16.33 13.71 -33.72
N THR A 131 16.18 15.03 -33.88
CA THR A 131 15.92 15.94 -32.75
C THR A 131 14.56 15.69 -32.11
N THR A 132 13.51 15.47 -32.91
CA THR A 132 12.18 15.13 -32.40
C THR A 132 12.18 13.76 -31.71
N GLY A 133 12.85 12.77 -32.28
CA GLY A 133 12.98 11.43 -31.69
C GLY A 133 13.71 11.45 -30.35
N VAL A 134 14.83 12.17 -30.26
CA VAL A 134 15.58 12.36 -29.00
C VAL A 134 14.73 13.10 -27.98
N TRP A 135 13.99 14.14 -28.39
CA TRP A 135 13.12 14.90 -27.49
C TRP A 135 12.00 14.01 -26.91
N LEU A 136 11.31 13.24 -27.75
CA LEU A 136 10.25 12.32 -27.30
C LEU A 136 10.79 11.24 -26.37
N LEU A 137 11.97 10.69 -26.66
CA LEU A 137 12.62 9.70 -25.81
C LEU A 137 12.99 10.31 -24.44
N CYS A 138 13.54 11.52 -24.41
CA CYS A 138 13.83 12.24 -23.17
C CYS A 138 12.55 12.57 -22.35
N VAL A 139 11.46 12.98 -23.01
CA VAL A 139 10.17 13.22 -22.34
C VAL A 139 9.63 11.91 -21.75
N PHE A 140 9.69 10.82 -22.52
CA PHE A 140 9.27 9.50 -22.05
C PHE A 140 10.08 9.03 -20.83
N PHE A 141 11.41 9.14 -20.87
CA PHE A 141 12.26 8.76 -19.75
C PHE A 141 12.07 9.68 -18.53
N SER A 142 11.91 10.99 -18.74
CA SER A 142 11.61 11.93 -17.66
C SER A 142 10.27 11.64 -17.00
N LEU A 143 9.22 11.36 -17.78
CA LEU A 143 7.90 11.03 -17.26
C LEU A 143 7.92 9.68 -16.53
N ARG A 144 8.60 8.68 -17.10
CA ARG A 144 8.78 7.36 -16.46
C ARG A 144 9.58 7.45 -15.16
N TYR A 145 10.61 8.30 -15.12
CA TYR A 145 11.39 8.56 -13.93
C TYR A 145 10.58 9.30 -12.86
N ALA A 146 9.82 10.33 -13.26
CA ALA A 146 8.92 11.05 -12.35
C ALA A 146 7.85 10.13 -11.76
N TRP A 147 7.28 9.23 -12.57
CA TRP A 147 6.34 8.21 -12.10
C TRP A 147 7.00 7.22 -11.15
N ARG A 148 8.15 6.65 -11.50
CA ARG A 148 8.87 5.68 -10.65
C ARG A 148 9.24 6.27 -9.28
N ASN A 149 9.65 7.55 -9.24
CA ASN A 149 10.01 8.23 -7.99
C ASN A 149 8.82 8.86 -7.26
N ALA A 150 7.63 8.92 -7.87
CA ALA A 150 6.42 9.34 -7.16
C ALA A 150 6.06 8.30 -6.10
N ASP A 151 6.23 7.02 -6.42
CA ASP A 151 5.92 5.89 -5.55
C ASP A 151 6.93 5.73 -4.41
N GLU A 152 8.21 6.06 -4.62
CA GLU A 152 9.24 6.07 -3.57
C GLU A 152 9.04 7.18 -2.52
N ARG A 153 8.20 8.20 -2.80
CA ARG A 153 7.97 9.33 -1.89
C ARG A 153 6.87 9.08 -0.86
N ILE A 154 6.10 7.99 -0.99
CA ILE A 154 4.88 7.80 -0.20
C ILE A 154 5.17 7.72 1.32
N PRO A 155 6.15 6.94 1.81
CA PRO A 155 6.47 6.87 3.25
C PRO A 155 7.02 8.20 3.80
N HIS A 156 7.71 8.98 2.97
CA HIS A 156 8.28 10.28 3.34
C HIS A 156 7.20 11.37 3.46
N VAL A 157 6.24 11.39 2.53
CA VAL A 157 5.15 12.38 2.51
C VAL A 157 4.18 12.14 3.66
N HIS A 158 3.95 10.87 4.02
CA HIS A 158 2.96 10.46 5.02
C HIS A 158 3.59 10.08 6.37
N LYS A 159 4.84 10.47 6.63
CA LYS A 159 5.61 10.10 7.83
C LYS A 159 4.86 10.35 9.16
N ASN A 160 4.07 11.42 9.23
CA ASN A 160 3.32 11.78 10.44
C ASN A 160 1.95 11.09 10.54
N ARG A 161 1.64 10.13 9.66
CA ARG A 161 0.37 9.41 9.59
C ARG A 161 0.50 7.90 9.86
N TYR A 162 1.64 7.48 10.38
CA TYR A 162 1.84 6.14 10.92
C TYR A 162 2.75 6.22 12.16
N VAL A 163 2.68 5.21 13.02
CA VAL A 163 3.55 5.05 14.19
C VAL A 163 4.19 3.68 14.14
N VAL A 164 5.52 3.64 14.17
CA VAL A 164 6.30 2.39 14.12
C VAL A 164 6.62 1.92 15.53
N ALA A 165 6.51 0.61 15.78
CA ALA A 165 6.84 -0.02 17.05
C ALA A 165 8.22 0.33 17.61
N SER A 166 9.22 0.55 16.73
CA SER A 166 10.58 0.86 17.14
C SER A 166 10.75 2.27 17.72
N ASP A 167 9.77 3.15 17.55
CA ASP A 167 9.77 4.50 18.13
C ASP A 167 9.15 4.55 19.53
N LEU A 168 8.62 3.40 19.98
CA LEU A 168 7.96 3.25 21.27
C LEU A 168 8.91 2.59 22.27
N TYR A 169 8.83 3.02 23.53
CA TYR A 169 9.44 2.26 24.61
C TYR A 169 8.74 0.89 24.79
N PRO A 170 9.43 -0.11 25.37
CA PRO A 170 8.89 -1.48 25.47
C PRO A 170 7.53 -1.58 26.17
N ALA A 171 7.27 -0.71 27.16
CA ALA A 171 6.01 -0.73 27.88
C ALA A 171 4.84 -0.21 27.05
N GLU A 172 5.05 0.90 26.35
CA GLU A 172 4.11 1.51 25.42
C GLU A 172 3.86 0.57 24.23
N ASN A 173 4.90 -0.12 23.76
CA ASN A 173 4.78 -1.16 22.73
C ASN A 173 3.84 -2.29 23.18
N ALA A 174 4.05 -2.82 24.40
CA ALA A 174 3.20 -3.86 24.95
C ALA A 174 1.73 -3.41 25.15
N LEU A 175 1.49 -2.13 25.43
CA LEU A 175 0.14 -1.57 25.48
C LEU A 175 -0.53 -1.53 24.11
N LEU A 176 0.23 -1.16 23.07
CA LEU A 176 -0.28 -1.12 21.71
C LEU A 176 -0.58 -2.53 21.17
N VAL A 177 0.27 -3.52 21.45
CA VAL A 177 0.00 -4.93 21.12
C VAL A 177 -1.35 -5.39 21.69
N ARG A 178 -1.60 -5.09 22.97
CA ARG A 178 -2.86 -5.50 23.62
C ARG A 178 -4.09 -4.83 23.03
N MET A 179 -3.95 -3.59 22.54
CA MET A 179 -5.01 -2.93 21.78
C MET A 179 -5.24 -3.62 20.43
N GLN A 180 -4.16 -3.98 19.73
CA GLN A 180 -4.22 -4.69 18.44
C GLN A 180 -4.87 -6.07 18.56
N ASP A 181 -4.58 -6.81 19.64
CA ASP A 181 -5.23 -8.11 19.90
C ASP A 181 -6.77 -7.96 20.00
N VAL A 182 -7.27 -6.84 20.56
CA VAL A 182 -8.72 -6.58 20.62
C VAL A 182 -9.30 -6.30 19.24
N VAL A 183 -8.54 -5.60 18.38
CA VAL A 183 -8.93 -5.37 16.99
C VAL A 183 -9.00 -6.68 16.23
N ASP A 184 -7.95 -7.51 16.31
CA ASP A 184 -7.89 -8.84 15.69
C ASP A 184 -9.07 -9.73 16.10
N VAL A 185 -9.40 -9.74 17.40
CA VAL A 185 -10.57 -10.47 17.93
C VAL A 185 -11.87 -9.94 17.34
N THR A 186 -11.99 -8.62 17.18
CA THR A 186 -13.20 -7.99 16.64
C THR A 186 -13.35 -8.24 15.14
N GLU A 187 -12.25 -8.25 14.39
CA GLU A 187 -12.24 -8.65 12.96
C GLU A 187 -12.69 -10.10 12.80
N ALA A 188 -12.12 -11.01 13.60
CA ALA A 188 -12.54 -12.41 13.62
C ALA A 188 -14.01 -12.58 14.03
N ALA A 189 -14.52 -11.75 14.93
CA ALA A 189 -15.92 -11.76 15.33
C ALA A 189 -16.85 -11.32 14.20
N GLN A 190 -16.47 -10.31 13.41
CA GLN A 190 -17.24 -9.88 12.24
C GLN A 190 -17.37 -11.02 11.21
N GLU A 191 -16.29 -11.76 10.95
CA GLU A 191 -16.32 -12.90 10.03
C GLU A 191 -17.25 -14.04 10.50
N VAL A 192 -17.29 -14.30 11.82
CA VAL A 192 -18.07 -15.39 12.40
C VAL A 192 -19.53 -15.02 12.62
N LEU A 193 -19.80 -13.82 13.14
CA LEU A 193 -21.14 -13.37 13.53
C LEU A 193 -21.91 -12.73 12.37
N GLY A 194 -21.21 -12.22 11.35
CA GLY A 194 -21.82 -11.54 10.20
C GLY A 194 -22.76 -10.42 10.63
N ASP A 195 -23.97 -10.40 10.04
CA ASP A 195 -24.97 -9.36 10.25
C ASP A 195 -25.52 -9.28 11.70
N LEU A 196 -25.24 -10.27 12.55
CA LEU A 196 -25.65 -10.25 13.96
C LEU A 196 -24.78 -9.29 14.81
N PHE A 197 -23.65 -8.83 14.26
CA PHE A 197 -22.70 -7.95 14.92
C PHE A 197 -22.35 -6.78 13.99
N ASP A 198 -22.55 -5.55 14.47
CA ASP A 198 -22.12 -4.34 13.75
C ASP A 198 -20.59 -4.15 13.88
N GLY A 199 -19.85 -5.06 13.23
CA GLY A 199 -18.39 -5.08 13.22
C GLY A 199 -17.79 -3.86 12.56
N ASP A 200 -18.42 -3.32 11.50
CA ASP A 200 -17.91 -2.16 10.77
C ASP A 200 -17.84 -0.91 11.65
N THR A 201 -18.90 -0.62 12.42
CA THR A 201 -18.90 0.52 13.34
C THR A 201 -17.94 0.31 14.49
N ALA A 202 -17.89 -0.91 15.04
CA ALA A 202 -16.98 -1.26 16.13
C ALA A 202 -15.50 -1.12 15.70
N LEU A 203 -15.13 -1.69 14.56
CA LEU A 203 -13.78 -1.65 14.02
C LEU A 203 -13.34 -0.24 13.67
N ARG A 204 -14.22 0.57 13.05
CA ARG A 204 -13.91 1.98 12.78
C ARG A 204 -13.55 2.71 14.07
N SER A 205 -14.36 2.56 15.11
CA SER A 205 -14.09 3.18 16.41
C SER A 205 -12.81 2.65 17.05
N LEU A 206 -12.57 1.33 17.00
CA LEU A 206 -11.35 0.74 17.54
C LEU A 206 -10.09 1.23 16.82
N ARG A 207 -10.11 1.34 15.49
CA ARG A 207 -8.97 1.86 14.70
C ARG A 207 -8.71 3.34 15.01
N GLU A 208 -9.75 4.16 15.20
CA GLU A 208 -9.61 5.53 15.70
C GLU A 208 -8.97 5.58 17.10
N GLN A 209 -9.38 4.69 18.01
CA GLN A 209 -8.80 4.59 19.35
C GLN A 209 -7.34 4.11 19.31
N GLU A 210 -7.03 3.14 18.46
CA GLU A 210 -5.68 2.61 18.22
C GLU A 210 -4.75 3.74 17.78
N TRP A 211 -5.13 4.48 16.73
CA TRP A 211 -4.35 5.61 16.23
C TRP A 211 -4.14 6.70 17.29
N ALA A 212 -5.19 7.05 18.04
CA ALA A 212 -5.10 8.04 19.11
C ALA A 212 -4.15 7.59 20.24
N LEU A 213 -4.17 6.31 20.61
CA LEU A 213 -3.26 5.75 21.60
C LEU A 213 -1.83 5.65 21.08
N ALA A 214 -1.62 5.19 19.85
CA ALA A 214 -0.30 5.11 19.24
C ALA A 214 0.38 6.49 19.16
N THR A 215 -0.37 7.52 18.77
CA THR A 215 0.13 8.91 18.74
C THR A 215 0.47 9.42 20.14
N LEU A 216 -0.36 9.10 21.14
CA LEU A 216 -0.10 9.43 22.54
C LEU A 216 1.19 8.75 23.04
N PHE A 217 1.36 7.46 22.75
CA PHE A 217 2.53 6.67 23.14
C PHE A 217 3.82 7.15 22.46
N LEU A 218 3.75 7.55 21.19
CA LEU A 218 4.89 8.15 20.50
C LEU A 218 5.31 9.46 21.17
N ARG A 219 4.34 10.32 21.50
CA ARG A 219 4.61 11.58 22.21
C ARG A 219 5.19 11.34 23.60
N GLN A 220 4.63 10.39 24.34
CA GLN A 220 5.13 10.00 25.66
C GLN A 220 6.56 9.45 25.58
N SER A 221 6.86 8.59 24.62
CA SER A 221 8.18 8.01 24.42
C SER A 221 9.23 9.09 24.13
N ARG A 222 8.89 10.07 23.29
CA ARG A 222 9.76 11.23 23.03
C ARG A 222 10.01 12.09 24.27
N LEU A 223 8.96 12.36 25.04
CA LEU A 223 9.09 13.13 26.29
C LEU A 223 9.91 12.38 27.33
N ALA A 224 9.74 11.06 27.43
CA ALA A 224 10.52 10.22 28.32
C ALA A 224 12.01 10.18 27.91
N ALA A 225 12.30 10.05 26.61
CA ALA A 225 13.68 10.11 26.11
C ALA A 225 14.35 11.47 26.34
N ASP A 226 13.62 12.58 26.18
CA ASP A 226 14.11 13.92 26.50
C ASP A 226 14.35 14.09 28.02
N LEU A 227 13.44 13.58 28.85
CA LEU A 227 13.60 13.59 30.31
C LEU A 227 14.83 12.77 30.74
N GLU A 228 15.00 11.56 30.22
CA GLU A 228 16.16 10.71 30.51
C GLU A 228 17.47 11.36 30.05
N ARG A 229 17.48 12.05 28.90
CA ARG A 229 18.63 12.84 28.47
C ARG A 229 18.96 13.94 29.49
N ARG A 230 17.97 14.72 29.93
CA ARG A 230 18.16 15.80 30.92
C ARG A 230 18.57 15.28 32.29
N GLU A 231 18.07 14.11 32.70
CA GLU A 231 18.49 13.43 33.92
C GLU A 231 19.96 13.03 33.84
N ARG A 232 20.41 12.49 32.71
CA ARG A 232 21.83 12.15 32.47
C ARG A 232 22.75 13.36 32.42
N GLU A 233 22.26 14.50 31.92
CA GLU A 233 23.00 15.77 31.83
C GLU A 233 22.94 16.59 33.14
N ALA A 234 22.19 16.13 34.15
CA ALA A 234 21.99 16.88 35.37
C ALA A 234 23.30 17.06 36.16
N VAL A 235 23.70 18.31 36.35
CA VAL A 235 24.95 18.67 37.04
C VAL A 235 24.87 18.56 38.57
N SER A 236 23.66 18.38 39.13
CA SER A 236 23.47 18.30 40.58
C SER A 236 22.17 17.59 40.95
N GLU A 237 22.12 17.11 42.19
CA GLU A 237 20.93 16.50 42.82
C GLU A 237 19.74 17.48 42.88
N VAL A 238 20.01 18.79 42.97
CA VAL A 238 18.96 19.81 42.96
C VAL A 238 18.28 19.89 41.59
N VAL A 239 19.05 19.73 40.50
CA VAL A 239 18.52 19.68 39.12
C VAL A 239 17.73 18.39 38.92
N LEU A 240 18.21 17.25 39.38
CA LEU A 240 17.44 15.99 39.35
C LEU A 240 16.10 16.12 40.07
N ARG A 241 16.10 16.68 41.30
CA ARG A 241 14.86 16.89 42.07
C ARG A 241 13.87 17.84 41.39
N SER A 242 14.36 18.78 40.58
CA SER A 242 13.51 19.67 39.78
C SER A 242 12.82 18.98 38.60
N LEU A 243 13.30 17.81 38.16
CA LEU A 243 12.70 17.00 37.10
C LEU A 243 11.60 16.06 37.62
N GLU A 244 11.56 15.80 38.93
CA GLU A 244 10.59 14.89 39.57
C GLU A 244 9.13 15.16 39.19
N PRO A 245 8.63 16.42 39.14
CA PRO A 245 7.25 16.68 38.73
C PRO A 245 6.94 16.22 37.30
N GLN A 246 7.93 16.28 36.39
CA GLN A 246 7.76 15.81 35.01
C GLN A 246 7.70 14.29 34.96
N ARG A 247 8.53 13.60 35.75
CA ARG A 247 8.50 12.14 35.91
C ARG A 247 7.13 11.68 36.42
N THR A 248 6.66 12.24 37.53
CA THR A 248 5.35 11.88 38.09
C THR A 248 4.21 12.19 37.12
N SER A 249 4.33 13.25 36.32
CA SER A 249 3.34 13.57 35.28
C SER A 249 3.29 12.49 34.19
N LEU A 250 4.45 12.05 33.68
CA LEU A 250 4.53 10.98 32.69
C LEU A 250 3.98 9.65 33.23
N GLU A 251 4.28 9.31 34.48
CA GLU A 251 3.75 8.11 35.14
C GLU A 251 2.21 8.15 35.27
N ARG A 252 1.64 9.31 35.61
CA ARG A 252 0.17 9.48 35.65
C ARG A 252 -0.47 9.33 34.27
N VAL A 253 0.13 9.94 33.24
CA VAL A 253 -0.37 9.81 31.86
C VAL A 253 -0.33 8.35 31.42
N ARG A 254 0.75 7.64 31.75
CA ARG A 254 0.87 6.21 31.48
C ARG A 254 -0.21 5.40 32.19
N GLY A 255 -0.42 5.60 33.49
CA GLY A 255 -1.46 4.90 34.25
C GLY A 255 -2.86 5.11 33.65
N ASN A 256 -3.18 6.35 33.21
CA ASN A 256 -4.44 6.64 32.54
C ASN A 256 -4.58 5.92 31.18
N ALA A 257 -3.48 5.81 30.43
CA ALA A 257 -3.47 5.08 29.16
C ALA A 257 -3.63 3.57 29.38
N GLU A 258 -2.98 3.01 30.40
CA GLU A 258 -3.14 1.62 30.83
C GLU A 258 -4.60 1.30 31.22
N GLU A 259 -5.25 2.19 31.97
CA GLU A 259 -6.67 2.05 32.32
C GLU A 259 -7.58 2.09 31.08
N ARG A 260 -7.29 2.98 30.12
CA ARG A 260 -8.04 3.06 28.86
C ARG A 260 -7.88 1.76 28.04
N VAL A 261 -6.67 1.23 27.90
CA VAL A 261 -6.45 -0.06 27.22
C VAL A 261 -7.18 -1.19 27.93
N SER A 262 -7.13 -1.26 29.27
CA SER A 262 -7.85 -2.28 30.06
C SER A 262 -9.37 -2.25 29.86
N ARG A 263 -9.96 -1.07 29.68
CA ARG A 263 -11.38 -0.95 29.33
C ARG A 263 -11.67 -1.50 27.93
N ILE A 264 -10.78 -1.26 26.96
CA ILE A 264 -10.92 -1.79 25.60
C ILE A 264 -10.72 -3.31 25.57
N GLU A 265 -9.75 -3.86 26.31
CA GLU A 265 -9.58 -5.31 26.50
C GLU A 265 -10.83 -5.95 27.10
N SER A 266 -11.51 -5.26 28.01
CA SER A 266 -12.77 -5.76 28.59
C SER A 266 -13.88 -5.86 27.55
N TYR A 267 -13.92 -4.93 26.59
CA TYR A 267 -14.79 -5.05 25.41
C TYR A 267 -14.38 -6.24 24.53
N GLY A 268 -13.09 -6.39 24.21
CA GLY A 268 -12.59 -7.53 23.42
C GLY A 268 -12.94 -8.89 24.03
N ARG A 269 -12.87 -9.02 25.36
CA ARG A 269 -13.30 -10.23 26.09
C ARG A 269 -14.79 -10.51 25.93
N PHE A 270 -15.63 -9.48 25.95
CA PHE A 270 -17.07 -9.64 25.72
C PHE A 270 -17.36 -10.11 24.30
N VAL A 271 -16.67 -9.55 23.31
CA VAL A 271 -16.78 -9.97 21.90
C VAL A 271 -16.34 -11.43 21.73
N ALA A 272 -15.22 -11.82 22.33
CA ALA A 272 -14.73 -13.19 22.29
C ALA A 272 -15.72 -14.19 22.93
N ASP A 273 -16.32 -13.84 24.08
CA ASP A 273 -17.34 -14.68 24.73
C ASP A 273 -18.58 -14.84 23.85
N ALA A 274 -19.03 -13.77 23.20
CA ALA A 274 -20.14 -13.82 22.24
C ALA A 274 -19.86 -14.78 21.06
N MET A 275 -18.64 -14.78 20.52
CA MET A 275 -18.23 -15.74 19.47
C MET A 275 -18.28 -17.20 19.97
N VAL A 276 -17.83 -17.45 21.21
CA VAL A 276 -17.90 -18.78 21.81
C VAL A 276 -19.35 -19.22 21.95
N LYS A 277 -20.23 -18.35 22.45
CA LYS A 277 -21.66 -18.64 22.61
C LYS A 277 -22.36 -18.92 21.28
N GLN A 278 -21.99 -18.21 20.22
CA GLN A 278 -22.50 -18.48 18.88
C GLN A 278 -22.12 -19.90 18.41
N ARG A 279 -20.85 -20.28 18.56
CA ARG A 279 -20.38 -21.62 18.18
C ARG A 279 -21.06 -22.72 19.00
N GLU A 280 -21.25 -22.50 20.30
CA GLU A 280 -22.00 -23.43 21.15
C GLU A 280 -23.43 -23.62 20.66
N TRP A 281 -24.12 -22.53 20.30
CA TRP A 281 -25.48 -22.60 19.77
C TRP A 281 -25.56 -23.35 18.43
N GLU A 282 -24.61 -23.10 17.52
CA GLU A 282 -24.53 -23.81 16.24
C GLU A 282 -24.35 -25.32 16.42
N GLN A 283 -23.47 -25.72 17.35
CA GLN A 283 -23.25 -27.14 17.67
C GLN A 283 -24.47 -27.80 18.30
N VAL A 284 -25.16 -27.11 19.21
CA VAL A 284 -26.40 -27.63 19.80
C VAL A 284 -27.47 -27.84 18.72
N ARG A 285 -27.61 -26.89 17.80
CA ARG A 285 -28.56 -27.00 16.69
C ARG A 285 -28.21 -28.16 15.76
N GLU A 286 -26.95 -28.32 15.38
CA GLU A 286 -26.51 -29.43 14.53
C GLU A 286 -26.78 -30.79 15.18
N ASN A 287 -26.56 -30.91 16.49
CA ASN A 287 -26.86 -32.14 17.23
C ASN A 287 -28.37 -32.43 17.26
N MET A 288 -29.21 -31.41 17.47
CA MET A 288 -30.67 -31.55 17.43
C MET A 288 -31.16 -32.00 16.05
N ASP A 289 -30.65 -31.40 14.97
CA ASP A 289 -31.01 -31.78 13.61
C ASP A 289 -30.58 -33.23 13.29
N HIS A 290 -29.45 -33.68 13.83
CA HIS A 290 -28.96 -35.06 13.67
C HIS A 290 -29.81 -36.09 14.44
N ASP A 291 -30.26 -35.73 15.64
CA ASP A 291 -31.14 -36.57 16.45
C ASP A 291 -32.52 -36.73 15.79
N ASP A 292 -33.08 -35.65 15.23
CA ASP A 292 -34.34 -35.68 14.48
C ASP A 292 -34.23 -36.55 13.21
N ALA A 293 -33.12 -36.46 12.48
CA ALA A 293 -32.85 -37.31 11.33
C ALA A 293 -32.73 -38.80 11.72
N THR A 294 -32.09 -39.09 12.84
CA THR A 294 -31.93 -40.46 13.37
C THR A 294 -33.25 -41.03 13.89
N GLY A 295 -34.06 -40.21 14.57
CA GLY A 295 -35.42 -40.55 15.01
C GLY A 295 -36.37 -40.84 13.84
N SER A 296 -36.25 -40.08 12.74
CA SER A 296 -37.00 -40.31 11.49
C SER A 296 -36.59 -41.61 10.78
N CYS A 297 -35.29 -41.96 10.73
CA CYS A 297 -34.83 -43.26 10.22
C CYS A 297 -35.29 -44.44 11.08
N CYS A 298 -35.36 -44.29 12.41
CA CYS A 298 -35.80 -45.34 13.31
C CYS A 298 -37.33 -45.52 13.36
N SER A 299 -38.11 -44.54 12.87
CA SER A 299 -39.57 -44.60 12.80
C SER A 299 -40.13 -45.04 11.45
N MET A 300 -39.28 -45.34 10.44
CA MET A 300 -39.75 -46.03 9.24
C MET A 300 -40.30 -47.42 9.61
N PRO A 301 -41.56 -47.75 9.25
CA PRO A 301 -42.12 -49.05 9.54
C PRO A 301 -41.32 -50.10 8.76
N ARG A 302 -40.71 -51.05 9.49
CA ARG A 302 -40.12 -52.24 8.87
C ARG A 302 -41.17 -52.87 7.95
N PRO A 303 -40.92 -53.04 6.65
CA PRO A 303 -41.86 -53.73 5.78
C PRO A 303 -42.11 -55.11 6.38
N HIS A 304 -43.39 -55.42 6.64
CA HIS A 304 -43.83 -56.70 7.18
C HIS A 304 -43.22 -57.83 6.36
N ARG A 305 -42.22 -58.51 6.94
CA ARG A 305 -41.55 -59.65 6.34
C ARG A 305 -42.55 -60.81 6.34
N ASN A 306 -43.30 -60.95 5.27
CA ASN A 306 -44.18 -62.09 5.05
C ASN A 306 -43.35 -63.38 5.17
N ARG A 307 -43.66 -64.17 6.20
CA ARG A 307 -43.10 -65.51 6.42
C ARG A 307 -43.55 -66.42 5.27
N ALA A 308 -42.70 -66.57 4.26
CA ALA A 308 -42.74 -67.70 3.35
C ALA A 308 -41.86 -68.85 3.91
N ARG A 309 -42.36 -70.06 3.69
CA ARG A 309 -42.03 -71.37 4.28
C ARG A 309 -40.55 -71.81 4.21
N PRO A 310 -40.13 -72.76 5.06
CA PRO A 310 -38.81 -73.36 5.03
C PRO A 310 -38.68 -74.29 3.80
N ALA A 311 -37.57 -74.17 3.07
CA ALA A 311 -37.09 -75.20 2.16
C ALA A 311 -35.92 -75.94 2.82
N PRO A 312 -35.81 -77.27 2.66
CA PRO A 312 -34.78 -78.07 3.30
C PRO A 312 -33.48 -78.04 2.50
N GLY A 313 -32.38 -77.90 3.24
CA GLY A 313 -31.09 -78.54 3.03
C GLY A 313 -30.32 -78.27 1.74
N ILE A 314 -29.22 -77.50 1.85
CA ILE A 314 -27.94 -77.88 1.25
C ILE A 314 -26.80 -77.49 2.22
N SER A 315 -25.93 -78.45 2.42
CA SER A 315 -24.74 -78.49 3.26
C SER A 315 -23.56 -77.66 2.73
N ASN A 316 -22.71 -77.23 3.66
CA ASN A 316 -21.24 -77.12 3.59
C ASN A 316 -20.56 -76.31 2.47
N CYS A 317 -19.87 -75.25 2.91
CA CYS A 317 -18.53 -74.75 2.54
C CYS A 317 -18.50 -73.30 3.02
N GLY A 318 -17.59 -72.81 3.85
CA GLY A 318 -16.15 -73.02 3.82
C GLY A 318 -15.55 -71.65 4.18
N ARG A 319 -15.01 -71.58 5.40
CA ARG A 319 -13.96 -70.68 5.87
C ARG A 319 -13.14 -69.96 4.78
N CYS A 320 -13.11 -68.62 4.81
CA CYS A 320 -12.01 -67.70 4.40
C CYS A 320 -12.47 -66.29 4.84
N GLY A 321 -11.78 -65.49 5.64
CA GLY A 321 -10.36 -65.10 5.67
C GLY A 321 -10.32 -63.57 5.43
N ARG A 322 -10.48 -62.74 6.46
CA ARG A 322 -9.42 -61.94 7.13
C ARG A 322 -8.33 -61.37 6.17
N ALA A 323 -8.49 -60.12 5.75
CA ALA A 323 -7.46 -59.11 5.40
C ALA A 323 -8.24 -57.81 5.06
N GLY A 324 -7.95 -56.59 5.50
CA GLY A 324 -6.74 -55.98 6.04
C GLY A 324 -6.33 -54.84 5.10
N THR A 325 -6.49 -53.56 5.51
CA THR A 325 -5.78 -52.34 5.05
C THR A 325 -6.45 -51.13 5.74
N ARG A 326 -5.86 -50.51 6.77
CA ARG A 326 -4.79 -49.49 6.81
C ARG A 326 -5.12 -48.14 6.13
N VAL A 327 -5.17 -47.13 6.99
CA VAL A 327 -4.51 -45.81 6.93
C VAL A 327 -4.82 -44.91 5.73
N CYS A 328 -5.50 -43.78 6.00
CA CYS A 328 -5.29 -42.55 5.23
C CYS A 328 -5.32 -41.34 6.17
N SER A 329 -4.16 -41.03 6.75
CA SER A 329 -3.83 -39.71 7.29
C SER A 329 -3.14 -38.91 6.18
N ARG A 330 -3.68 -37.75 5.78
CA ARG A 330 -2.93 -36.75 5.01
C ARG A 330 -3.23 -35.34 5.54
N ARG A 331 -2.26 -34.84 6.32
CA ARG A 331 -1.84 -33.44 6.39
C ARG A 331 -1.08 -33.07 5.11
N PHE A 332 -1.33 -31.88 4.58
CA PHE A 332 -0.42 -31.00 3.83
C PHE A 332 -1.11 -29.62 3.84
N ALA A 333 -0.70 -28.60 4.61
CA ALA A 333 0.54 -27.82 4.56
C ALA A 333 0.84 -27.27 3.15
N ARG A 334 0.52 -25.99 2.93
CA ARG A 334 1.09 -25.12 1.87
C ARG A 334 1.41 -23.75 2.47
N CYS A 335 2.71 -23.48 2.57
CA CYS A 335 3.31 -22.15 2.50
C CYS A 335 4.37 -22.23 1.39
N ALA A 336 4.39 -21.21 0.52
CA ALA A 336 5.47 -20.76 -0.39
C ALA A 336 4.85 -20.31 -1.72
N GLY A 337 4.84 -18.99 -1.91
CA GLY A 337 4.51 -18.26 -3.12
C GLY A 337 4.89 -16.81 -2.90
#